data_AF-A0A5Q2Q8Z1-F1
#
_entry.id   AF-A0A5Q2Q8Z1-F1
#
_cell.length_a   1.000
_cell.length_b   1.000
_cell.length_c   1.000
_cell.angle_alpha   90.00
_cell.angle_beta   90.00
_cell.angle_gamma   90.00
#
_symmetry.space_group_name_H-M   'P 1'
#
loop_
_entity.id
_entity.type
_entity.pdbx_description
1 polymer ?
#
loop_
_entity_poly.entity_id
_entity_poly.type
_entity_poly.pdbx_seq_one_letter_code
_entity_poly.pdbx_strand_id
1 'polypeptide(L)'
;MAAIRLRHSLWVKLIPIGLALALLPWLGWQALNTLSTVARDAQAQSLRALGGGLARQLSAESARFTRANAEGAAPVPSIGFALEIDGFLEEWPASARLYQSAAFDWLAVQHGNQVYMAIETRSPALNRWQISLGPPGDDSQIRVQTTKGRTQAELVGVFARRLAVARWDWPDGYRLEFAVPLALLPPSGLVQIDAGGQPAARFPVSWHDPVLLSAAALVASPSTQVSVLDAQGRRLARAGGPANGVRVRLPVVAANQTLGFVELESPLDPFFARSLSQIDTLIIQLSVVVLVIVLGLLGLMTGLSRRIRRLQRELTLQLGDKGTAAVSFSDTQRPDEIGQLARDMQRLLGDLTRYNRFLVRIPRTLRHELANPMSTIQSSIELLEDEQDPAQQTRLRDAALRGIARLNSTLNRITEAANLEESVRQDPKTLLDLGQLARRYLEVCRQQHPDFEWRLTVPPDPVMVIANDLRVEQLLDKAIDNARSFTPAGGIIQLLVQDHLLSADLEVRNQGPSIAAGADPFQMFIGTRSGTDGTHLGLGLYVVQLIANAMGARAYLRNVDGGVSLLIEGFQVGLER
;
A
#
# COMPACT_ATOMS: atom_id res chain seq x y z
N MET A 1 -17.84 30.34 8.80
CA MET A 1 -17.08 29.46 9.72
C MET A 1 -16.75 28.06 9.17
N ALA A 2 -17.50 27.49 8.20
CA ALA A 2 -17.19 26.17 7.63
C ALA A 2 -15.89 26.13 6.79
N ALA A 3 -15.55 27.22 6.09
CA ALA A 3 -14.35 27.31 5.24
C ALA A 3 -13.01 27.29 6.03
N ILE A 4 -13.01 27.70 7.31
CA ILE A 4 -11.79 27.77 8.14
C ILE A 4 -11.43 26.39 8.72
N ARG A 5 -12.41 25.48 8.91
CA ARG A 5 -12.15 24.11 9.42
C ARG A 5 -11.51 23.19 8.38
N LEU A 6 -11.66 23.46 7.09
CA LEU A 6 -11.04 22.66 6.03
C LEU A 6 -9.53 22.87 5.94
N ARG A 7 -9.03 24.06 6.30
CA ARG A 7 -7.63 24.48 6.12
C ARG A 7 -6.61 23.72 7.01
N HIS A 8 -7.07 23.08 8.08
CA HIS A 8 -6.22 22.28 8.99
C HIS A 8 -6.53 20.78 8.98
N SER A 9 -7.41 20.32 8.10
CA SER A 9 -7.64 18.90 7.92
C SER A 9 -6.38 18.27 7.32
N LEU A 10 -5.82 17.26 8.00
CA LEU A 10 -4.71 16.43 7.51
C LEU A 10 -4.91 16.00 6.05
N TRP A 11 -6.16 15.76 5.65
CA TRP A 11 -6.55 15.48 4.27
C TRP A 11 -6.06 16.52 3.26
N VAL A 12 -6.22 17.81 3.55
CA VAL A 12 -5.84 18.89 2.63
C VAL A 12 -4.32 18.97 2.46
N LYS A 13 -3.56 18.59 3.49
CA LYS A 13 -2.08 18.55 3.44
C LYS A 13 -1.53 17.32 2.71
N LEU A 14 -2.31 16.24 2.64
CA LEU A 14 -1.85 14.95 2.11
C LEU A 14 -2.33 14.64 0.69
N ILE A 15 -3.44 15.25 0.25
CA ILE A 15 -3.84 15.26 -1.17
C ILE A 15 -2.68 15.63 -2.11
N PRO A 16 -1.90 16.72 -1.87
CA PRO A 16 -0.79 17.04 -2.76
C PRO A 16 0.33 16.00 -2.73
N ILE A 17 0.57 15.32 -1.61
CA ILE A 17 1.57 14.24 -1.51
C ILE A 17 1.11 13.01 -2.29
N GLY A 18 -0.16 12.63 -2.18
CA GLY A 18 -0.74 11.56 -2.99
C GLY A 18 -0.71 11.86 -4.49
N LEU A 19 -1.01 13.11 -4.87
CA LEU A 19 -0.89 13.59 -6.25
C LEU A 19 0.56 13.55 -6.75
N ALA A 20 1.52 13.97 -5.92
CA ALA A 20 2.94 13.93 -6.27
C ALA A 20 3.45 12.49 -6.46
N LEU A 21 3.05 11.55 -5.60
CA LEU A 21 3.40 10.13 -5.77
C LEU A 21 2.78 9.53 -7.04
N ALA A 22 1.53 9.91 -7.37
CA ALA A 22 0.85 9.44 -8.57
C ALA A 22 1.46 9.99 -9.88
N LEU A 23 2.22 11.09 -9.82
CA LEU A 23 2.91 11.67 -10.98
C LEU A 23 4.21 10.92 -11.35
N LEU A 24 4.83 10.20 -10.42
CA LEU A 24 6.10 9.50 -10.66
C LEU A 24 6.01 8.44 -11.77
N PRO A 25 5.00 7.54 -11.80
CA PRO A 25 4.90 6.57 -12.88
C PRO A 25 4.59 7.21 -14.23
N TRP A 26 3.80 8.30 -14.24
CA TRP A 26 3.50 9.04 -15.47
C TRP A 26 4.74 9.70 -16.05
N LEU A 27 5.57 10.33 -15.21
CA LEU A 27 6.86 10.89 -15.62
C LEU A 27 7.82 9.82 -16.14
N GLY A 28 7.86 8.65 -15.48
CA GLY A 28 8.65 7.50 -15.92
C GLY A 28 8.23 6.99 -17.30
N TRP A 29 6.92 6.85 -17.53
CA TRP A 29 6.37 6.48 -18.83
C TRP A 29 6.68 7.51 -19.92
N GLN A 30 6.52 8.79 -19.61
CA GLN A 30 6.84 9.87 -20.54
C GLN A 30 8.32 9.85 -20.95
N ALA A 31 9.24 9.71 -19.98
CA ALA A 31 10.67 9.64 -20.26
C ALA A 31 11.04 8.44 -21.14
N LEU A 32 10.43 7.27 -20.89
CA LEU A 32 10.65 6.07 -21.71
C LEU A 32 10.18 6.27 -23.15
N ASN A 33 9.01 6.87 -23.33
CA ASN A 33 8.49 7.20 -24.66
C ASN A 33 9.44 8.14 -25.41
N THR A 34 9.96 9.17 -24.75
CA THR A 34 10.93 10.10 -25.36
C THR A 34 12.23 9.38 -25.75
N LEU A 35 12.73 8.47 -24.91
CA LEU A 35 13.90 7.66 -25.27
C LEU A 35 13.64 6.76 -26.47
N SER A 36 12.44 6.16 -26.55
CA SER A 36 12.05 5.30 -27.67
C SER A 36 12.00 6.06 -29.01
N THR A 37 11.53 7.31 -29.00
CA THR A 37 11.49 8.15 -30.20
C THR A 37 12.89 8.56 -30.63
N VAL A 38 13.74 8.98 -29.69
CA VAL A 38 15.14 9.36 -29.96
C VAL A 38 15.92 8.17 -30.54
N ALA A 39 15.73 6.96 -30.02
CA ALA A 39 16.38 5.76 -30.54
C ALA A 39 15.96 5.43 -31.98
N ARG A 40 14.66 5.54 -32.30
CA ARG A 40 14.15 5.34 -33.67
C ARG A 40 14.71 6.35 -34.64
N ASP A 41 14.78 7.62 -34.24
CA ASP A 41 15.32 8.69 -35.08
C ASP A 41 16.82 8.52 -35.33
N ALA A 42 17.60 8.15 -34.31
CA ALA A 42 19.02 7.84 -34.45
C ALA A 42 19.25 6.66 -35.43
N GLN A 43 18.47 5.59 -35.31
CA GLN A 43 18.54 4.45 -36.23
C GLN A 43 18.16 4.85 -37.66
N ALA A 44 17.10 5.65 -37.84
CA ALA A 44 16.70 6.17 -39.15
C ALA A 44 17.79 7.04 -39.78
N GLN A 45 18.50 7.87 -39.00
CA GLN A 45 19.64 8.66 -39.48
C GLN A 45 20.80 7.77 -39.93
N SER A 46 21.14 6.72 -39.16
CA SER A 46 22.16 5.75 -39.55
C SER A 46 21.81 5.03 -40.86
N LEU A 47 20.56 4.59 -41.01
CA LEU A 47 20.06 3.95 -42.25
C LEU A 47 20.09 4.92 -43.44
N ARG A 48 19.76 6.20 -43.23
CA ARG A 48 19.89 7.24 -44.26
C ARG A 48 21.34 7.43 -44.71
N ALA A 49 22.29 7.44 -43.78
CA ALA A 49 23.72 7.56 -44.10
C ALA A 49 24.22 6.37 -44.93
N LEU A 50 23.89 5.14 -44.52
CA LEU A 50 24.23 3.91 -45.24
C LEU A 50 23.59 3.87 -46.63
N GLY A 51 22.29 4.11 -46.71
CA GLY A 51 21.57 4.11 -47.97
C GLY A 51 22.01 5.24 -48.91
N GLY A 52 22.45 6.38 -48.39
CA GLY A 52 22.98 7.48 -49.19
C GLY A 52 24.33 7.17 -49.84
N GLY A 53 25.14 6.32 -49.19
CA GLY A 53 26.32 5.72 -49.80
C GLY A 53 25.95 4.83 -50.99
N LEU A 54 25.02 3.90 -50.77
CA LEU A 54 24.56 2.97 -51.80
C LEU A 54 23.87 3.68 -52.97
N ALA A 55 23.02 4.66 -52.72
CA ALA A 55 22.33 5.43 -53.76
C ALA A 55 23.31 6.18 -54.67
N ARG A 56 24.42 6.70 -54.11
CA ARG A 56 25.49 7.35 -54.89
C ARG A 56 26.32 6.35 -55.70
N GLN A 57 26.51 5.13 -55.21
CA GLN A 57 27.18 4.09 -55.98
C GLN A 57 26.30 3.62 -57.14
N LEU A 58 24.99 3.44 -56.89
CA LEU A 58 24.03 3.01 -57.91
C LEU A 58 23.76 4.07 -58.97
N SER A 59 23.90 5.36 -58.65
CA SER A 59 23.78 6.42 -59.66
C SER A 59 24.90 6.40 -60.70
N ALA A 60 26.06 5.81 -60.38
CA ALA A 60 27.14 5.57 -61.35
C ALA A 60 26.81 4.44 -62.35
N GLU A 61 25.86 3.56 -62.02
CA GLU A 61 25.42 2.41 -62.83
C GLU A 61 24.09 2.67 -63.55
N SER A 62 23.86 3.93 -63.96
CA SER A 62 22.58 4.44 -64.47
C SER A 62 21.96 3.63 -65.61
N ALA A 63 22.78 3.05 -66.50
CA ALA A 63 22.35 2.25 -67.64
C ALA A 63 21.61 0.95 -67.27
N ARG A 64 21.80 0.45 -66.04
CA ARG A 64 21.18 -0.80 -65.56
C ARG A 64 19.73 -0.61 -65.12
N PHE A 65 19.39 0.59 -64.65
CA PHE A 65 18.00 0.96 -64.33
C PHE A 65 17.13 1.06 -65.59
N THR A 66 17.74 1.32 -66.76
CA THR A 66 17.03 1.39 -68.05
C THR A 66 16.76 0.01 -68.65
N ARG A 67 17.60 -1.01 -68.39
CA ARG A 67 17.41 -2.39 -68.90
C ARG A 67 16.26 -3.15 -68.24
N ALA A 68 15.84 -2.75 -67.04
CA ALA A 68 14.78 -3.40 -66.29
C ALA A 68 13.35 -3.00 -66.72
N ASN A 69 13.21 -2.03 -67.64
CA ASN A 69 11.92 -1.48 -68.09
C ASN A 69 11.36 -2.17 -69.35
N ALA A 70 11.14 -3.49 -69.30
CA ALA A 70 10.22 -4.12 -70.25
C ALA A 70 8.81 -4.15 -69.61
N GLU A 71 7.92 -3.27 -70.06
CA GLU A 71 6.53 -3.24 -69.59
C GLU A 71 5.86 -4.63 -69.71
N GLY A 72 5.21 -5.09 -68.63
CA GLY A 72 4.49 -6.37 -68.60
C GLY A 72 5.31 -7.64 -68.33
N ALA A 73 6.63 -7.55 -68.09
CA ALA A 73 7.48 -8.72 -67.85
C ALA A 73 7.23 -9.41 -66.49
N ALA A 74 7.12 -10.74 -66.48
CA ALA A 74 7.06 -11.53 -65.25
C ALA A 74 8.46 -11.65 -64.61
N PRO A 75 8.63 -11.40 -63.30
CA PRO A 75 9.92 -11.52 -62.63
C PRO A 75 10.31 -12.98 -62.43
N VAL A 76 11.54 -13.34 -62.76
CA VAL A 76 12.08 -14.69 -62.58
C VAL A 76 12.49 -14.90 -61.13
N PRO A 77 11.98 -15.93 -60.44
CA PRO A 77 12.40 -16.23 -59.06
C PRO A 77 13.88 -16.63 -58.99
N SER A 78 14.57 -16.14 -57.96
CA SER A 78 15.93 -16.57 -57.64
C SER A 78 15.91 -17.76 -56.68
N ILE A 79 16.74 -18.77 -56.92
CA ILE A 79 16.92 -19.94 -56.05
C ILE A 79 18.30 -19.90 -55.39
N GLY A 80 18.48 -20.65 -54.29
CA GLY A 80 19.71 -20.67 -53.49
C GLY A 80 20.72 -21.77 -53.85
N PHE A 81 20.42 -22.58 -54.87
CA PHE A 81 21.25 -23.70 -55.33
C PHE A 81 21.26 -23.75 -56.86
N ALA A 82 22.28 -24.38 -57.44
CA ALA A 82 22.33 -24.63 -58.89
C ALA A 82 21.45 -25.85 -59.21
N LEU A 83 20.61 -25.75 -60.24
CA LEU A 83 19.84 -26.89 -60.74
C LEU A 83 20.70 -27.77 -61.64
N GLU A 84 20.48 -29.08 -61.56
CA GLU A 84 20.98 -30.00 -62.57
C GLU A 84 20.01 -30.02 -63.76
N ILE A 85 20.56 -30.06 -64.99
CA ILE A 85 19.76 -30.13 -66.22
C ILE A 85 19.64 -31.60 -66.59
N ASP A 86 18.78 -32.31 -65.88
CA ASP A 86 18.64 -33.77 -65.94
C ASP A 86 17.28 -34.23 -66.51
N GLY A 87 16.36 -33.30 -66.79
CA GLY A 87 15.06 -33.56 -67.37
C GLY A 87 13.94 -33.80 -66.38
N PHE A 88 14.21 -33.73 -65.07
CA PHE A 88 13.22 -33.91 -64.03
C PHE A 88 12.84 -32.57 -63.40
N LEU A 89 11.55 -32.19 -63.51
CA LEU A 89 11.04 -30.95 -62.91
C LEU A 89 10.82 -31.04 -61.39
N GLU A 90 11.28 -32.09 -60.72
CA GLU A 90 11.08 -32.29 -59.27
C GLU A 90 11.83 -31.26 -58.43
N GLU A 91 13.01 -30.83 -58.90
CA GLU A 91 13.84 -29.82 -58.23
C GLU A 91 13.36 -28.38 -58.49
N TRP A 92 12.45 -28.19 -59.45
CA TRP A 92 11.96 -26.86 -59.83
C TRP A 92 10.91 -26.38 -58.82
N PRO A 93 11.10 -25.20 -58.19
CA PRO A 93 10.13 -24.67 -57.25
C PRO A 93 8.83 -24.32 -57.98
N ALA A 94 7.68 -24.45 -57.30
CA ALA A 94 6.38 -24.12 -57.90
C ALA A 94 6.30 -22.68 -58.44
N SER A 95 7.07 -21.75 -57.85
CA SER A 95 7.20 -20.36 -58.29
C SER A 95 7.93 -20.19 -59.62
N ALA A 96 8.66 -21.21 -60.10
CA ALA A 96 9.40 -21.17 -61.35
C ALA A 96 8.49 -21.08 -62.58
N ARG A 97 7.23 -21.53 -62.49
CA ARG A 97 6.26 -21.50 -63.59
C ARG A 97 5.83 -20.05 -63.87
N LEU A 98 6.41 -19.46 -64.92
CA LEU A 98 6.12 -18.10 -65.36
C LEU A 98 4.88 -18.02 -66.27
N TYR A 99 4.60 -19.10 -67.01
CA TYR A 99 3.43 -19.22 -67.85
C TYR A 99 2.90 -20.65 -67.85
N GLN A 100 1.58 -20.79 -67.83
CA GLN A 100 0.89 -22.08 -67.86
C GLN A 100 -0.34 -21.97 -68.75
N SER A 101 -0.51 -22.93 -69.64
CA SER A 101 -1.67 -23.05 -70.53
C SER A 101 -2.01 -24.52 -70.76
N ALA A 102 -3.16 -24.77 -71.40
CA ALA A 102 -3.52 -26.12 -71.84
C ALA A 102 -2.53 -26.71 -72.86
N ALA A 103 -1.71 -25.86 -73.51
CA ALA A 103 -0.81 -26.26 -74.57
C ALA A 103 0.65 -26.41 -74.09
N PHE A 104 1.13 -25.52 -73.21
CA PHE A 104 2.49 -25.57 -72.67
C PHE A 104 2.64 -24.83 -71.33
N ASP A 105 3.67 -25.25 -70.59
CA ASP A 105 4.20 -24.62 -69.39
C ASP A 105 5.61 -24.06 -69.67
N TRP A 106 5.89 -22.83 -69.21
CA TRP A 106 7.21 -22.22 -69.25
C TRP A 106 7.68 -21.91 -67.84
N LEU A 107 8.86 -22.45 -67.50
CA LEU A 107 9.53 -22.26 -66.23
C LEU A 107 10.84 -21.51 -66.42
N ALA A 108 11.17 -20.64 -65.48
CA ALA A 108 12.51 -20.10 -65.35
C ALA A 108 12.86 -19.81 -63.89
N VAL A 109 14.13 -19.99 -63.54
CA VAL A 109 14.73 -19.61 -62.25
C VAL A 109 16.13 -19.06 -62.47
N GLN A 110 16.57 -18.21 -61.55
CA GLN A 110 17.91 -17.63 -61.58
C GLN A 110 18.74 -18.12 -60.39
N HIS A 111 19.99 -18.52 -60.64
CA HIS A 111 20.97 -18.80 -59.59
C HIS A 111 22.32 -18.19 -59.97
N GLY A 112 22.79 -17.23 -59.16
CA GLY A 112 24.02 -16.48 -59.45
C GLY A 112 23.97 -15.79 -60.82
N ASN A 113 24.91 -16.13 -61.70
CA ASN A 113 25.01 -15.61 -63.06
C ASN A 113 24.43 -16.56 -64.13
N GLN A 114 23.66 -17.58 -63.72
CA GLN A 114 23.01 -18.53 -64.62
C GLN A 114 21.49 -18.42 -64.47
N VAL A 115 20.80 -18.53 -65.60
CA VAL A 115 19.35 -18.65 -65.67
C VAL A 115 19.03 -20.03 -66.21
N TYR A 116 18.27 -20.80 -65.46
CA TYR A 116 17.75 -22.08 -65.87
C TYR A 116 16.35 -21.86 -66.42
N MET A 117 16.06 -22.42 -67.59
CA MET A 117 14.76 -22.36 -68.24
C MET A 117 14.30 -23.76 -68.64
N ALA A 118 13.00 -24.02 -68.48
CA ALA A 118 12.37 -25.24 -68.94
C ALA A 118 11.06 -24.94 -69.67
N ILE A 119 10.82 -25.63 -70.77
CA ILE A 119 9.58 -25.54 -71.54
C ILE A 119 9.02 -26.94 -71.68
N GLU A 120 7.79 -27.15 -71.23
CA GLU A 120 7.06 -28.40 -71.36
C GLU A 120 5.82 -28.18 -72.23
N THR A 121 5.70 -28.86 -73.36
CA THR A 121 4.47 -28.82 -74.18
C THR A 121 3.69 -30.11 -74.05
N ARG A 122 2.36 -29.99 -74.05
CA ARG A 122 1.37 -31.08 -73.99
C ARG A 122 0.44 -31.08 -75.20
N SER A 123 0.74 -30.26 -76.21
CA SER A 123 -0.05 -30.16 -77.44
C SER A 123 0.83 -30.23 -78.68
N PRO A 124 0.53 -31.12 -79.64
CA PRO A 124 1.22 -31.18 -80.92
C PRO A 124 0.91 -30.01 -81.85
N ALA A 125 -0.04 -29.13 -81.52
CA ALA A 125 -0.43 -27.97 -82.33
C ALA A 125 0.56 -26.79 -82.26
N LEU A 126 1.51 -26.84 -81.33
CA LEU A 126 2.52 -25.80 -81.13
C LEU A 126 3.74 -26.06 -82.02
N ASN A 127 3.64 -25.59 -83.27
CA ASN A 127 4.59 -25.98 -84.31
C ASN A 127 5.93 -25.23 -84.31
N ARG A 128 6.03 -24.00 -83.76
CA ARG A 128 7.29 -23.25 -83.75
C ARG A 128 7.39 -22.20 -82.63
N TRP A 129 8.52 -22.20 -81.92
CA TRP A 129 8.88 -21.22 -80.90
C TRP A 129 10.31 -20.75 -81.07
N GLN A 130 10.60 -19.55 -80.60
CA GLN A 130 11.93 -18.99 -80.60
C GLN A 130 12.21 -18.21 -79.32
N ILE A 131 13.41 -18.40 -78.78
CA ILE A 131 13.93 -17.67 -77.63
C ILE A 131 15.16 -16.92 -78.10
N SER A 132 15.15 -15.60 -77.98
CA SER A 132 16.34 -14.79 -78.26
C SER A 132 17.27 -14.86 -77.05
N LEU A 133 18.52 -15.25 -77.30
CA LEU A 133 19.53 -15.47 -76.27
C LEU A 133 20.65 -14.44 -76.26
N GLY A 134 20.67 -13.55 -77.27
CA GLY A 134 21.69 -12.53 -77.42
C GLY A 134 21.14 -11.10 -77.33
N PRO A 135 22.00 -10.09 -77.13
CA PRO A 135 21.61 -8.68 -77.13
C PRO A 135 21.01 -8.26 -78.49
N PRO A 136 20.27 -7.14 -78.56
CA PRO A 136 19.69 -6.65 -79.82
C PRO A 136 20.76 -6.55 -80.92
N GLY A 137 20.61 -7.32 -82.00
CA GLY A 137 21.56 -7.41 -83.12
C GLY A 137 22.39 -8.70 -83.17
N ASP A 138 22.30 -9.56 -82.15
CA ASP A 138 22.83 -10.92 -82.17
C ASP A 138 21.72 -11.91 -82.58
N ASP A 139 21.97 -12.71 -83.61
CA ASP A 139 21.02 -13.72 -84.13
C ASP A 139 21.02 -15.02 -83.30
N SER A 140 21.66 -15.00 -82.13
CA SER A 140 21.69 -16.14 -81.19
C SER A 140 20.30 -16.46 -80.63
N GLN A 141 19.75 -17.61 -81.04
CA GLN A 141 18.38 -18.02 -80.75
C GLN A 141 18.26 -19.52 -80.53
N ILE A 142 17.38 -19.95 -79.62
CA ILE A 142 16.91 -21.34 -79.57
C ILE A 142 15.61 -21.41 -80.36
N ARG A 143 15.61 -22.17 -81.45
CA ARG A 143 14.42 -22.43 -82.25
C ARG A 143 13.95 -23.84 -81.98
N VAL A 144 12.69 -23.98 -81.60
CA VAL A 144 12.06 -25.29 -81.46
C VAL A 144 10.97 -25.41 -82.52
N GLN A 145 11.07 -26.44 -83.37
CA GLN A 145 10.10 -26.71 -84.43
C GLN A 145 9.62 -28.16 -84.39
N THR A 146 8.30 -28.33 -84.37
CA THR A 146 7.63 -29.64 -84.40
C THR A 146 7.13 -29.92 -85.81
N THR A 147 7.53 -31.03 -86.44
CA THR A 147 7.11 -31.40 -87.80
C THR A 147 6.85 -32.89 -87.90
N LYS A 148 5.61 -33.30 -88.25
CA LYS A 148 5.20 -34.71 -88.44
C LYS A 148 5.62 -35.65 -87.29
N GLY A 149 5.38 -35.25 -86.04
CA GLY A 149 5.70 -36.06 -84.85
C GLY A 149 7.18 -36.11 -84.48
N ARG A 150 8.06 -35.38 -85.18
CA ARG A 150 9.45 -35.15 -84.78
C ARG A 150 9.65 -33.70 -84.42
N THR A 151 10.14 -33.44 -83.22
CA THR A 151 10.46 -32.09 -82.78
C THR A 151 11.97 -31.89 -82.80
N GLN A 152 12.43 -30.84 -83.47
CA GLN A 152 13.83 -30.44 -83.51
C GLN A 152 14.00 -29.15 -82.71
N ALA A 153 14.90 -29.16 -81.73
CA ALA A 153 15.42 -27.93 -81.13
C ALA A 153 16.78 -27.66 -81.77
N GLU A 154 16.91 -26.52 -82.43
CA GLU A 154 18.15 -26.05 -83.01
C GLU A 154 18.62 -24.82 -82.24
N LEU A 155 19.87 -24.84 -81.79
CA LEU A 155 20.55 -23.65 -81.32
C LEU A 155 21.23 -22.99 -82.51
N VAL A 156 20.81 -21.77 -82.81
CA VAL A 156 21.30 -20.97 -83.92
C VAL A 156 22.10 -19.79 -83.37
N GLY A 157 23.19 -19.42 -84.03
CA GLY A 157 23.98 -18.22 -83.73
C GLY A 157 25.26 -18.47 -82.90
N VAL A 158 25.85 -17.37 -82.44
CA VAL A 158 27.24 -17.30 -81.94
C VAL A 158 27.43 -18.08 -80.63
N PHE A 159 26.40 -18.12 -79.77
CA PHE A 159 26.45 -18.77 -78.46
C PHE A 159 25.93 -20.21 -78.46
N ALA A 160 25.49 -20.74 -79.61
CA ALA A 160 24.82 -22.04 -79.73
C ALA A 160 25.61 -23.23 -79.16
N ARG A 161 26.96 -23.21 -79.25
CA ARG A 161 27.83 -24.30 -78.78
C ARG A 161 28.17 -24.25 -77.29
N ARG A 162 27.76 -23.19 -76.58
CA ARG A 162 28.18 -22.92 -75.19
C ARG A 162 27.07 -23.14 -74.16
N LEU A 163 25.92 -23.63 -74.59
CA LEU A 163 24.75 -23.79 -73.74
C LEU A 163 24.53 -25.26 -73.42
N ALA A 164 24.29 -25.54 -72.14
CA ALA A 164 23.85 -26.85 -71.70
C ALA A 164 22.35 -26.94 -72.00
N VAL A 165 21.98 -27.85 -72.90
CA VAL A 165 20.60 -28.07 -73.33
C VAL A 165 20.31 -29.54 -73.27
N ALA A 166 19.23 -29.91 -72.59
CA ALA A 166 18.75 -31.27 -72.51
C ALA A 166 17.28 -31.34 -72.97
N ARG A 167 16.93 -32.43 -73.66
CA ARG A 167 15.65 -32.56 -74.38
C ARG A 167 15.07 -33.96 -74.20
N TRP A 168 13.76 -34.01 -73.99
CA TRP A 168 12.97 -35.24 -73.93
C TRP A 168 11.73 -35.13 -74.80
N ASP A 169 11.43 -36.18 -75.56
CA ASP A 169 10.29 -36.25 -76.47
C ASP A 169 9.33 -37.36 -76.05
N TRP A 170 8.02 -37.11 -76.12
CA TRP A 170 6.95 -38.07 -75.87
C TRP A 170 5.86 -37.97 -76.97
N PRO A 171 4.95 -38.96 -77.10
CA PRO A 171 4.02 -39.02 -78.23
C PRO A 171 3.19 -37.74 -78.47
N ASP A 172 2.82 -37.04 -77.40
CA ASP A 172 1.96 -35.85 -77.44
C ASP A 172 2.67 -34.54 -77.06
N GLY A 173 4.02 -34.52 -77.02
CA GLY A 173 4.77 -33.30 -76.66
C GLY A 173 6.27 -33.47 -76.43
N TYR A 174 6.89 -32.46 -75.81
CA TYR A 174 8.32 -32.43 -75.51
C TYR A 174 8.64 -31.58 -74.29
N ARG A 175 9.81 -31.82 -73.68
CA ARG A 175 10.45 -30.94 -72.71
C ARG A 175 11.84 -30.54 -73.16
N LEU A 176 12.15 -29.27 -72.96
CA LEU A 176 13.43 -28.67 -73.22
C LEU A 176 13.90 -27.95 -71.96
N GLU A 177 15.06 -28.32 -71.45
CA GLU A 177 15.71 -27.67 -70.32
C GLU A 177 17.06 -27.12 -70.74
N PHE A 178 17.39 -25.92 -70.28
CA PHE A 178 18.65 -25.28 -70.65
C PHE A 178 19.08 -24.23 -69.64
N ALA A 179 20.39 -24.04 -69.52
CA ALA A 179 20.98 -22.95 -68.72
C ALA A 179 21.69 -21.95 -69.62
N VAL A 180 21.44 -20.67 -69.36
CA VAL A 180 22.01 -19.55 -70.08
C VAL A 180 22.70 -18.60 -69.10
N PRO A 181 23.96 -18.21 -69.36
CA PRO A 181 24.59 -17.14 -68.62
C PRO A 181 23.79 -15.85 -68.72
N LEU A 182 23.48 -15.24 -67.58
CA LEU A 182 22.67 -14.03 -67.48
C LEU A 182 23.23 -12.85 -68.29
N ALA A 183 24.56 -12.79 -68.43
CA ALA A 183 25.23 -11.77 -69.23
C ALA A 183 24.89 -11.84 -70.74
N LEU A 184 24.43 -12.98 -71.24
CA LEU A 184 24.02 -13.17 -72.63
C LEU A 184 22.55 -12.78 -72.82
N LEU A 185 21.74 -12.89 -71.77
CA LEU A 185 20.30 -12.68 -71.85
C LEU A 185 19.92 -11.19 -71.98
N PRO A 186 19.27 -10.79 -73.08
CA PRO A 186 18.55 -9.52 -73.13
C PRO A 186 17.29 -9.55 -72.23
N PRO A 187 16.62 -8.40 -72.00
CA PRO A 187 15.28 -8.35 -71.40
C PRO A 187 14.16 -8.91 -72.31
N SER A 188 14.50 -9.78 -73.28
CA SER A 188 13.53 -10.37 -74.20
C SER A 188 13.14 -11.77 -73.74
N GLY A 189 11.85 -12.08 -73.79
CA GLY A 189 11.32 -13.37 -73.38
C GLY A 189 11.00 -14.31 -74.55
N LEU A 190 10.20 -15.34 -74.27
CA LEU A 190 9.80 -16.36 -75.24
C LEU A 190 8.90 -15.74 -76.33
N VAL A 191 9.14 -16.08 -77.60
CA VAL A 191 8.32 -15.65 -78.74
C VAL A 191 7.74 -16.87 -79.44
N GLN A 192 6.42 -16.92 -79.55
CA GLN A 192 5.72 -17.89 -80.37
C GLN A 192 5.73 -17.46 -81.83
N ILE A 193 5.97 -18.40 -82.76
CA ILE A 193 5.96 -18.12 -84.19
C ILE A 193 4.81 -18.90 -84.84
N ASP A 194 4.04 -18.23 -85.71
CA ASP A 194 2.97 -18.88 -86.46
C ASP A 194 3.49 -19.76 -87.63
N ALA A 195 2.57 -20.42 -88.35
CA ALA A 195 2.91 -21.25 -89.50
C ALA A 195 3.51 -20.44 -90.68
N GLY A 196 3.27 -19.13 -90.74
CA GLY A 196 3.80 -18.20 -91.75
C GLY A 196 5.18 -17.61 -91.40
N GLY A 197 5.71 -17.90 -90.21
CA GLY A 197 7.00 -17.38 -89.75
C GLY A 197 6.93 -16.02 -89.06
N GLN A 198 5.74 -15.49 -88.78
CA GLN A 198 5.55 -14.22 -88.06
C GLN A 198 5.36 -14.46 -86.55
N PRO A 199 5.78 -13.52 -85.68
CA PRO A 199 5.63 -13.66 -84.24
C PRO A 199 4.15 -13.56 -83.83
N ALA A 200 3.59 -14.65 -83.31
CA ALA A 200 2.20 -14.77 -82.89
C ALA A 200 1.95 -14.26 -81.46
N ALA A 201 2.90 -14.50 -80.55
CA ALA A 201 2.81 -14.08 -79.15
C ALA A 201 4.20 -13.81 -78.57
N ARG A 202 4.30 -12.90 -77.60
CA ARG A 202 5.53 -12.60 -76.85
C ARG A 202 5.25 -12.70 -75.36
N PHE A 203 6.12 -13.39 -74.64
CA PHE A 203 6.02 -13.59 -73.20
C PHE A 203 7.23 -12.92 -72.54
N PRO A 204 7.14 -11.63 -72.19
CA PRO A 204 8.28 -10.89 -71.65
C PRO A 204 8.65 -11.36 -70.24
N VAL A 205 9.95 -11.38 -69.93
CA VAL A 205 10.48 -11.83 -68.65
C VAL A 205 11.57 -10.89 -68.15
N SER A 206 11.60 -10.70 -66.83
CA SER A 206 12.53 -9.82 -66.13
C SER A 206 13.49 -10.65 -65.26
N TRP A 207 14.78 -10.42 -65.44
CA TRP A 207 15.87 -11.08 -64.71
C TRP A 207 16.42 -10.14 -63.63
N HIS A 208 16.91 -10.68 -62.51
CA HIS A 208 17.54 -9.87 -61.46
C HIS A 208 18.97 -9.47 -61.87
N ASP A 209 19.30 -8.17 -61.86
CA ASP A 209 20.67 -7.73 -62.19
C ASP A 209 21.65 -8.12 -61.06
N PRO A 210 22.71 -8.91 -61.36
CA PRO A 210 23.63 -9.43 -60.35
C PRO A 210 24.47 -8.33 -59.70
N VAL A 211 24.68 -7.20 -60.38
CA VAL A 211 25.39 -6.04 -59.83
C VAL A 211 24.49 -5.24 -58.90
N LEU A 212 23.20 -5.05 -59.24
CA LEU A 212 22.24 -4.45 -58.30
C LEU A 212 22.06 -5.33 -57.06
N LEU A 213 22.06 -6.65 -57.24
CA LEU A 213 22.03 -7.60 -56.13
C LEU A 213 23.30 -7.55 -55.29
N SER A 214 24.48 -7.48 -55.91
CA SER A 214 25.76 -7.36 -55.20
C SER A 214 25.89 -6.03 -54.45
N ALA A 215 25.42 -4.94 -55.05
CA ALA A 215 25.39 -3.63 -54.41
C ALA A 215 24.43 -3.60 -53.21
N ALA A 216 23.25 -4.23 -53.34
CA ALA A 216 22.34 -4.42 -52.21
C ALA A 216 22.98 -5.30 -51.12
N ALA A 217 23.67 -6.38 -51.50
CA ALA A 217 24.32 -7.32 -50.59
C ALA A 217 25.51 -6.71 -49.82
N LEU A 218 26.19 -5.71 -50.39
CA LEU A 218 27.31 -5.02 -49.74
C LEU A 218 26.89 -4.27 -48.48
N VAL A 219 25.68 -3.71 -48.47
CA VAL A 219 25.13 -2.94 -47.35
C VAL A 219 24.16 -3.78 -46.51
N ALA A 220 23.60 -4.83 -47.09
CA ALA A 220 22.73 -5.75 -46.38
C ALA A 220 23.46 -6.44 -45.22
N SER A 221 22.71 -6.72 -44.17
CA SER A 221 23.18 -7.47 -43.01
C SER A 221 22.11 -8.48 -42.58
N PRO A 222 22.42 -9.38 -41.62
CA PRO A 222 21.41 -10.30 -41.07
C PRO A 222 20.20 -9.57 -40.46
N SER A 223 20.38 -8.31 -40.03
CA SER A 223 19.31 -7.47 -39.48
C SER A 223 18.83 -6.39 -40.47
N THR A 224 19.59 -6.01 -41.50
CA THR A 224 19.20 -4.95 -42.43
C THR A 224 18.89 -5.52 -43.80
N GLN A 225 17.63 -5.39 -44.21
CA GLN A 225 17.22 -5.65 -45.57
C GLN A 225 17.48 -4.42 -46.45
N VAL A 226 18.01 -4.66 -47.64
CA VAL A 226 18.18 -3.65 -48.67
C VAL A 226 17.42 -4.08 -49.91
N SER A 227 16.51 -3.24 -50.38
CA SER A 227 15.78 -3.41 -51.63
C SER A 227 16.12 -2.28 -52.59
N VAL A 228 16.46 -2.61 -53.82
CA VAL A 228 16.59 -1.63 -54.91
C VAL A 228 15.31 -1.66 -55.72
N LEU A 229 14.69 -0.51 -55.91
CA LEU A 229 13.43 -0.31 -56.58
C LEU A 229 13.62 0.55 -57.84
N ASP A 230 12.79 0.34 -58.86
CA ASP A 230 12.68 1.24 -60.00
C ASP A 230 11.90 2.52 -59.67
N ALA A 231 11.74 3.41 -60.66
CA ALA A 231 10.98 4.66 -60.51
C ALA A 231 9.49 4.42 -60.20
N GLN A 232 8.93 3.27 -60.61
CA GLN A 232 7.55 2.84 -60.36
C GLN A 232 7.39 2.10 -59.01
N GLY A 233 8.47 1.86 -58.27
CA GLY A 233 8.47 1.14 -57.00
C GLY A 233 8.50 -0.38 -57.10
N ARG A 234 8.76 -0.95 -58.29
CA ARG A 234 8.96 -2.40 -58.47
C ARG A 234 10.37 -2.77 -58.03
N ARG A 235 10.50 -3.94 -57.43
CA ARG A 235 11.75 -4.41 -56.82
C ARG A 235 12.67 -5.01 -57.88
N LEU A 236 13.85 -4.43 -58.05
CA LEU A 236 14.91 -4.85 -58.96
C LEU A 236 15.92 -5.80 -58.28
N ALA A 237 16.21 -5.58 -57.00
CA ALA A 237 17.09 -6.42 -56.22
C ALA A 237 16.70 -6.40 -54.74
N ARG A 238 17.02 -7.47 -54.01
CA ARG A 238 16.82 -7.58 -52.56
C ARG A 238 17.90 -8.44 -51.93
N ALA A 239 18.50 -7.95 -50.85
CA ALA A 239 19.46 -8.69 -50.03
C ALA A 239 19.24 -8.42 -48.54
N GLY A 240 19.68 -9.36 -47.70
CA GLY A 240 19.65 -9.21 -46.24
C GLY A 240 18.49 -9.91 -45.53
N GLY A 241 18.36 -9.60 -44.24
CA GLY A 241 17.41 -10.22 -43.32
C GLY A 241 15.93 -9.88 -43.53
N PRO A 242 15.05 -10.28 -42.60
CA PRO A 242 13.62 -9.99 -42.66
C PRO A 242 13.34 -8.48 -42.62
N ALA A 243 12.39 -8.03 -43.44
CA ALA A 243 11.94 -6.64 -43.50
C ALA A 243 10.86 -6.41 -42.45
N ASN A 244 11.24 -5.87 -41.30
CA ASN A 244 10.32 -5.44 -40.25
C ASN A 244 11.02 -4.34 -39.46
N GLY A 245 10.46 -3.13 -39.37
CA GLY A 245 10.99 -2.08 -38.50
C GLY A 245 11.13 -0.72 -39.16
N VAL A 246 12.21 -0.01 -38.85
CA VAL A 246 12.48 1.34 -39.35
C VAL A 246 12.82 1.24 -40.84
N ARG A 247 12.00 1.89 -41.68
CA ARG A 247 12.15 1.94 -43.13
C ARG A 247 12.67 3.30 -43.56
N VAL A 248 13.71 3.29 -44.38
CA VAL A 248 14.26 4.49 -45.01
C VAL A 248 14.32 4.28 -46.51
N ARG A 249 13.72 5.19 -47.27
CA ARG A 249 13.73 5.19 -48.74
C ARG A 249 14.50 6.41 -49.25
N LEU A 250 15.46 6.18 -50.13
CA LEU A 250 16.31 7.22 -50.72
C LEU A 250 16.26 7.14 -52.24
N PRO A 251 16.18 8.27 -52.95
CA PRO A 251 16.18 8.27 -54.41
C PRO A 251 17.59 8.02 -54.97
N VAL A 252 17.66 7.24 -56.04
CA VAL A 252 18.84 7.11 -56.90
C VAL A 252 18.69 8.10 -58.04
N VAL A 253 19.52 9.14 -58.07
CA VAL A 253 19.43 10.24 -59.04
C VAL A 253 20.68 10.25 -59.91
N ALA A 254 20.51 10.25 -61.23
CA ALA A 254 21.58 10.48 -62.19
C ALA A 254 21.08 11.51 -63.24
N ALA A 255 21.96 12.41 -63.68
CA ALA A 255 21.62 13.45 -64.69
C ALA A 255 20.32 14.21 -64.38
N ASN A 256 20.08 14.52 -63.09
CA ASN A 256 18.88 15.24 -62.60
C ASN A 256 17.54 14.49 -62.80
N GLN A 257 17.57 13.17 -63.03
CA GLN A 257 16.38 12.31 -63.10
C GLN A 257 16.46 11.19 -62.05
N THR A 258 15.33 10.90 -61.41
CA THR A 258 15.20 9.78 -60.45
C THR A 258 15.07 8.47 -61.22
N LEU A 259 16.10 7.64 -61.15
CA LEU A 259 16.13 6.33 -61.80
C LEU A 259 15.38 5.26 -61.00
N GLY A 260 15.34 5.42 -59.68
CA GLY A 260 14.75 4.45 -58.77
C GLY A 260 14.98 4.83 -57.32
N PHE A 261 14.79 3.87 -56.42
CA PHE A 261 14.94 4.09 -54.98
C PHE A 261 15.71 2.95 -54.31
N VAL A 262 16.51 3.28 -53.30
CA VAL A 262 17.05 2.29 -52.36
C VAL A 262 16.21 2.36 -51.09
N GLU A 263 15.66 1.22 -50.71
CA GLU A 263 14.89 1.04 -49.49
C GLU A 263 15.69 0.17 -48.52
N LEU A 264 15.99 0.71 -47.34
CA LEU A 264 16.63 -0.02 -46.26
C LEU A 264 15.61 -0.21 -45.15
N GLU A 265 15.48 -1.44 -44.68
CA GLU A 265 14.63 -1.80 -43.55
C GLU A 265 15.44 -2.55 -42.51
N SER A 266 15.39 -2.10 -41.27
CA SER A 266 16.03 -2.78 -40.15
C SER A 266 15.05 -2.86 -38.98
N PRO A 267 14.94 -4.02 -38.29
CA PRO A 267 14.23 -4.10 -37.04
C PRO A 267 14.92 -3.19 -36.03
N LEU A 268 14.09 -2.61 -35.17
CA LEU A 268 14.56 -2.10 -33.90
C LEU A 268 15.20 -3.28 -33.16
N ASP A 269 16.41 -3.08 -32.66
CA ASP A 269 17.18 -4.11 -31.99
C ASP A 269 16.28 -4.88 -31.01
N PRO A 270 16.22 -6.23 -31.08
CA PRO A 270 15.31 -7.03 -30.28
C PRO A 270 15.54 -6.84 -28.78
N PHE A 271 16.74 -6.39 -28.39
CA PHE A 271 17.05 -5.91 -27.06
C PHE A 271 16.17 -4.71 -26.65
N PHE A 272 16.07 -3.67 -27.47
CA PHE A 272 15.20 -2.52 -27.19
C PHE A 272 13.72 -2.91 -27.23
N ALA A 273 13.31 -3.72 -28.21
CA ALA A 273 11.90 -4.14 -28.32
C ALA A 273 11.42 -4.96 -27.11
N ARG A 274 12.24 -5.89 -26.59
CA ARG A 274 11.94 -6.64 -25.37
C ARG A 274 12.09 -5.80 -24.10
N SER A 275 13.07 -4.90 -24.06
CA SER A 275 13.27 -4.04 -22.88
C SER A 275 12.11 -3.07 -22.70
N LEU A 276 11.58 -2.49 -23.77
CA LEU A 276 10.45 -1.56 -23.69
C LEU A 276 9.19 -2.22 -23.12
N SER A 277 8.86 -3.45 -23.56
CA SER A 277 7.67 -4.14 -23.04
C SER A 277 7.81 -4.58 -21.59
N GLN A 278 9.01 -5.01 -21.16
CA GLN A 278 9.27 -5.31 -19.75
C GLN A 278 9.15 -4.04 -18.89
N ILE A 279 9.66 -2.90 -19.35
CA ILE A 279 9.56 -1.63 -18.62
C ILE A 279 8.10 -1.18 -18.50
N ASP A 280 7.26 -1.32 -19.53
CA ASP A 280 5.83 -0.99 -19.44
C ASP A 280 5.13 -1.79 -18.33
N THR A 281 5.39 -3.10 -18.26
CA THR A 281 4.82 -3.94 -17.20
C THR A 281 5.31 -3.53 -15.81
N LEU A 282 6.58 -3.18 -15.65
CA LEU A 282 7.14 -2.70 -14.39
C LEU A 282 6.53 -1.35 -13.97
N ILE A 283 6.32 -0.43 -14.90
CA ILE A 283 5.67 0.87 -14.63
C ILE A 283 4.24 0.65 -14.16
N ILE A 284 3.47 -0.23 -14.81
CA ILE A 284 2.10 -0.55 -14.40
C ILE A 284 2.10 -1.19 -13.00
N GLN A 285 2.96 -2.18 -12.76
CA GLN A 285 3.07 -2.82 -11.44
C GLN A 285 3.42 -1.81 -10.34
N LEU A 286 4.41 -0.95 -10.58
CA LEU A 286 4.81 0.09 -9.64
C LEU A 286 3.66 1.09 -9.40
N SER A 287 2.91 1.46 -10.44
CA SER A 287 1.74 2.33 -10.33
C SER A 287 0.65 1.73 -9.45
N VAL A 288 0.36 0.43 -9.62
CA VAL A 288 -0.62 -0.30 -8.81
C VAL A 288 -0.16 -0.36 -7.35
N VAL A 289 1.12 -0.66 -7.09
CA VAL A 289 1.67 -0.68 -5.74
C VAL A 289 1.55 0.70 -5.07
N VAL A 290 1.93 1.77 -5.76
CA VAL A 290 1.79 3.16 -5.26
C VAL A 290 0.33 3.48 -4.97
N LEU A 291 -0.60 3.12 -5.87
CA LEU A 291 -2.03 3.34 -5.67
C LEU A 291 -2.56 2.63 -4.42
N VAL A 292 -2.20 1.35 -4.22
CA VAL A 292 -2.59 0.57 -3.04
C VAL A 292 -2.04 1.21 -1.76
N ILE A 293 -0.79 1.66 -1.76
CA ILE A 293 -0.18 2.35 -0.61
C ILE A 293 -0.94 3.65 -0.30
N VAL A 294 -1.23 4.47 -1.31
CA VAL A 294 -1.96 5.74 -1.14
C VAL A 294 -3.36 5.49 -0.58
N LEU A 295 -4.10 4.51 -1.13
CA LEU A 295 -5.44 4.15 -0.63
C LEU A 295 -5.40 3.59 0.79
N GLY A 296 -4.40 2.76 1.12
CA GLY A 296 -4.20 2.23 2.46
C GLY A 296 -3.93 3.34 3.49
N LEU A 297 -3.04 4.28 3.16
CA LEU A 297 -2.74 5.44 4.02
C LEU A 297 -3.97 6.34 4.22
N LEU A 298 -4.72 6.61 3.15
CA LEU A 298 -5.99 7.35 3.24
C LEU A 298 -7.00 6.64 4.15
N GLY A 299 -7.14 5.32 4.03
CA GLY A 299 -8.01 4.51 4.89
C GLY A 299 -7.64 4.62 6.37
N LEU A 300 -6.36 4.38 6.70
CA LEU A 300 -5.83 4.50 8.06
C LEU A 300 -6.09 5.89 8.67
N MET A 301 -5.78 6.95 7.92
CA MET A 301 -5.99 8.32 8.38
C MET A 301 -7.46 8.67 8.57
N THR A 302 -8.35 8.16 7.71
CA THR A 302 -9.79 8.32 7.87
C THR A 302 -10.26 7.67 9.16
N GLY A 303 -9.78 6.45 9.44
CA GLY A 303 -10.07 5.73 10.68
C GLY A 303 -9.62 6.52 11.91
N LEU A 304 -8.35 6.92 11.96
CA LEU A 304 -7.78 7.71 13.05
C LEU A 304 -8.52 9.05 13.25
N SER A 305 -8.77 9.79 12.16
CA SER A 305 -9.46 11.08 12.23
C SER A 305 -10.90 10.96 12.72
N ARG A 306 -11.61 9.88 12.38
CA ARG A 306 -12.96 9.61 12.90
C ARG A 306 -12.93 9.34 14.41
N ARG A 307 -11.94 8.58 14.89
CA ARG A 307 -11.76 8.27 16.32
C ARG A 307 -11.43 9.50 17.14
N ILE A 308 -10.46 10.30 16.72
CA ILE A 308 -10.10 11.56 17.41
C ILE A 308 -11.31 12.50 17.48
N ARG A 309 -12.05 12.66 16.38
CA ARG A 309 -13.27 13.48 16.35
C ARG A 309 -14.40 12.92 17.21
N ARG A 310 -14.43 11.62 17.47
CA ARG A 310 -15.39 11.00 18.41
C ARG A 310 -14.99 11.32 19.83
N LEU A 311 -13.72 11.09 20.19
CA LEU A 311 -13.17 11.39 21.51
C LEU A 311 -13.35 12.87 21.88
N GLN A 312 -13.07 13.79 20.96
CA GLN A 312 -13.31 15.23 21.16
C GLN A 312 -14.79 15.55 21.42
N ARG A 313 -15.71 14.89 20.71
CA ARG A 313 -17.16 15.08 20.92
C ARG A 313 -17.60 14.56 22.28
N GLU A 314 -17.15 13.37 22.67
CA GLU A 314 -17.43 12.79 23.99
C GLU A 314 -16.93 13.72 25.12
N LEU A 315 -15.71 14.26 24.98
CA LEU A 315 -15.17 15.24 25.93
C LEU A 315 -16.03 16.51 26.01
N THR A 316 -16.42 17.06 24.85
CA THR A 316 -17.20 18.31 24.81
C THR A 316 -18.59 18.13 25.43
N LEU A 317 -19.21 16.98 25.22
CA LEU A 317 -20.50 16.64 25.85
C LEU A 317 -20.38 16.55 27.38
N GLN A 318 -19.31 15.95 27.89
CA GLN A 318 -19.10 15.79 29.33
C GLN A 318 -18.71 17.09 30.04
N LEU A 319 -18.07 18.04 29.34
CA LEU A 319 -17.78 19.38 29.88
C LEU A 319 -19.02 20.30 29.85
N GLY A 320 -19.96 20.05 28.93
CA GLY A 320 -21.15 20.87 28.74
C GLY A 320 -22.31 20.53 29.69
N ASP A 321 -22.42 19.26 30.12
CA ASP A 321 -23.47 18.84 31.04
C ASP A 321 -22.98 18.83 32.50
N LYS A 322 -23.79 19.37 33.41
CA LYS A 322 -23.44 19.50 34.82
C LYS A 322 -23.48 18.14 35.53
N GLY A 323 -22.41 17.37 35.36
CA GLY A 323 -21.76 16.62 36.44
C GLY A 323 -22.51 15.45 37.10
N THR A 324 -23.26 14.64 36.36
CA THR A 324 -23.91 13.44 36.95
C THR A 324 -23.72 12.11 36.20
N ALA A 325 -23.23 12.10 34.96
CA ALA A 325 -22.97 10.84 34.26
C ALA A 325 -21.56 10.30 34.54
N ALA A 326 -21.44 8.98 34.67
CA ALA A 326 -20.16 8.29 34.73
C ALA A 326 -19.33 8.62 33.48
N VAL A 327 -18.13 9.18 33.69
CA VAL A 327 -17.17 9.53 32.64
C VAL A 327 -16.75 8.24 31.95
N SER A 328 -17.27 7.99 30.75
CA SER A 328 -16.95 6.80 29.98
C SER A 328 -16.68 7.18 28.54
N PHE A 329 -15.47 6.87 28.06
CA PHE A 329 -15.08 7.03 26.66
C PHE A 329 -15.15 5.71 25.91
N SER A 330 -15.60 5.75 24.65
CA SER A 330 -15.84 4.53 23.86
C SER A 330 -14.58 3.75 23.48
N ASP A 331 -13.42 4.41 23.43
CA ASP A 331 -12.15 3.80 22.99
C ASP A 331 -11.30 3.21 24.14
N THR A 332 -11.77 3.23 25.40
CA THR A 332 -10.99 2.83 26.60
C THR A 332 -10.53 1.38 26.61
N GLN A 333 -11.26 0.47 25.97
CA GLN A 333 -10.92 -0.95 25.91
C GLN A 333 -9.84 -1.29 24.86
N ARG A 334 -9.42 -0.32 24.03
CA ARG A 334 -8.43 -0.58 22.99
C ARG A 334 -7.00 -0.52 23.54
N PRO A 335 -6.12 -1.45 23.11
CA PRO A 335 -4.72 -1.50 23.56
C PRO A 335 -3.80 -0.52 22.79
N ASP A 336 -4.35 0.42 22.02
CA ASP A 336 -3.58 1.40 21.26
C ASP A 336 -3.41 2.75 22.00
N GLU A 337 -2.59 3.64 21.44
CA GLU A 337 -2.25 4.95 22.00
C GLU A 337 -3.49 5.84 22.16
N ILE A 338 -4.46 5.71 21.25
CA ILE A 338 -5.73 6.45 21.33
C ILE A 338 -6.59 5.92 22.49
N GLY A 339 -6.61 4.60 22.71
CA GLY A 339 -7.24 3.99 23.87
C GLY A 339 -6.56 4.38 25.18
N GLN A 340 -5.23 4.49 25.20
CA GLN A 340 -4.48 5.01 26.34
C GLN A 340 -4.85 6.47 26.65
N LEU A 341 -4.88 7.32 25.64
CA LEU A 341 -5.32 8.71 25.80
C LEU A 341 -6.75 8.80 26.34
N ALA A 342 -7.67 7.96 25.86
CA ALA A 342 -9.04 7.91 26.39
C ALA A 342 -9.09 7.53 27.88
N ARG A 343 -8.26 6.58 28.32
CA ARG A 343 -8.13 6.21 29.74
C ARG A 343 -7.56 7.34 30.59
N ASP A 344 -6.51 8.01 30.11
CA ASP A 344 -5.88 9.11 30.85
C ASP A 344 -6.81 10.32 30.98
N MET A 345 -7.54 10.66 29.91
CA MET A 345 -8.59 11.68 29.96
C MET A 345 -9.72 11.32 30.93
N GLN A 346 -10.12 10.04 30.99
CA GLN A 346 -11.12 9.56 31.95
C GLN A 346 -10.68 9.75 33.40
N ARG A 347 -9.42 9.42 33.71
CA ARG A 347 -8.85 9.62 35.05
C ARG A 347 -8.85 11.10 35.43
N LEU A 348 -8.34 11.96 34.56
CA LEU A 348 -8.25 13.41 34.80
C LEU A 348 -9.64 14.04 35.04
N LEU A 349 -10.64 13.69 34.24
CA LEU A 349 -12.01 14.18 34.45
C LEU A 349 -12.62 13.65 35.75
N GLY A 350 -12.34 12.40 36.11
CA GLY A 350 -12.73 11.83 37.40
C GLY A 350 -12.13 12.61 38.58
N ASP A 351 -10.84 12.94 38.50
CA ASP A 351 -10.13 13.71 39.54
C ASP A 351 -10.66 15.14 39.65
N LEU A 352 -10.86 15.83 38.52
CA LEU A 352 -11.46 17.16 38.48
C LEU A 352 -12.89 17.16 39.06
N THR A 353 -13.68 16.13 38.79
CA THR A 353 -15.05 16.02 39.31
C THR A 353 -15.05 15.83 40.83
N ARG A 354 -14.14 15.00 41.36
CA ARG A 354 -13.93 14.84 42.81
C ARG A 354 -13.51 16.15 43.47
N TYR A 355 -12.52 16.83 42.89
CA TYR A 355 -12.01 18.11 43.38
C TYR A 355 -13.06 19.22 43.36
N ASN A 356 -13.86 19.32 42.30
CA ASN A 356 -14.94 20.30 42.21
C ASN A 356 -16.03 20.03 43.27
N ARG A 357 -16.40 18.75 43.48
CA ARG A 357 -17.35 18.36 44.54
C ARG A 357 -16.85 18.75 45.93
N PHE A 358 -15.55 18.59 46.19
CA PHE A 358 -14.90 19.05 47.40
C PHE A 358 -15.05 20.56 47.58
N LEU A 359 -14.70 21.36 46.57
CA LEU A 359 -14.81 22.83 46.61
C LEU A 359 -16.24 23.35 46.80
N VAL A 360 -17.25 22.71 46.21
CA VAL A 360 -18.64 23.19 46.26
C VAL A 360 -19.36 22.83 47.56
N ARG A 361 -19.01 21.71 48.20
CA ARG A 361 -19.75 21.17 49.36
C ARG A 361 -19.17 21.63 50.70
N ILE A 362 -17.85 21.78 50.79
CA ILE A 362 -17.16 22.14 52.04
C ILE A 362 -17.54 23.52 52.59
N PRO A 363 -17.58 24.61 51.80
CA PRO A 363 -17.83 25.95 52.34
C PRO A 363 -19.19 26.11 53.00
N ARG A 364 -20.21 25.41 52.47
CA ARG A 364 -21.57 25.46 53.01
C ARG A 364 -21.64 24.77 54.38
N THR A 365 -21.02 23.61 54.52
CA THR A 365 -21.03 22.88 55.79
C THR A 365 -20.13 23.55 56.83
N LEU A 366 -18.96 24.06 56.42
CA LEU A 366 -18.10 24.86 57.29
C LEU A 366 -18.82 26.07 57.87
N ARG A 367 -19.60 26.78 57.05
CA ARG A 367 -20.38 27.93 57.50
C ARG A 367 -21.37 27.54 58.60
N HIS A 368 -22.06 26.41 58.47
CA HIS A 368 -23.02 25.94 59.49
C HIS A 368 -22.33 25.50 60.78
N GLU A 369 -21.22 24.76 60.68
CA GLU A 369 -20.49 24.24 61.84
C GLU A 369 -19.72 25.31 62.63
N LEU A 370 -19.30 26.40 61.98
CA LEU A 370 -18.68 27.55 62.65
C LEU A 370 -19.72 28.54 63.20
N ALA A 371 -20.87 28.70 62.54
CA ALA A 371 -21.91 29.63 62.99
C ALA A 371 -22.54 29.23 64.33
N ASN A 372 -22.74 27.93 64.58
CA ASN A 372 -23.32 27.42 65.82
C ASN A 372 -22.49 27.76 67.10
N PRO A 373 -21.19 27.41 67.20
CA PRO A 373 -20.39 27.78 68.35
C PRO A 373 -20.21 29.30 68.44
N MET A 374 -20.11 30.01 67.31
CA MET A 374 -20.04 31.47 67.29
C MET A 374 -21.29 32.10 67.92
N SER A 375 -22.48 31.64 67.53
CA SER A 375 -23.75 32.11 68.12
C SER A 375 -23.84 31.80 69.61
N THR A 376 -23.33 30.63 70.04
CA THR A 376 -23.31 30.27 71.48
C THR A 376 -22.39 31.18 72.27
N ILE A 377 -21.19 31.48 71.75
CA ILE A 377 -20.25 32.42 72.38
C ILE A 377 -20.88 33.81 72.46
N GLN A 378 -21.43 34.29 71.34
CA GLN A 378 -22.02 35.62 71.26
C GLN A 378 -23.20 35.78 72.23
N SER A 379 -24.17 34.86 72.21
CA SER A 379 -25.31 34.90 73.14
C SER A 379 -24.90 34.73 74.60
N SER A 380 -23.86 33.92 74.89
CA SER A 380 -23.37 33.78 76.27
C SER A 380 -22.67 35.03 76.78
N ILE A 381 -21.99 35.78 75.91
CA ILE A 381 -21.37 37.07 76.24
C ILE A 381 -22.44 38.15 76.39
N GLU A 382 -23.39 38.26 75.47
CA GLU A 382 -24.52 39.21 75.53
C GLU A 382 -25.32 39.04 76.83
N LEU A 383 -25.65 37.80 77.21
CA LEU A 383 -26.35 37.51 78.47
C LEU A 383 -25.48 37.77 79.72
N LEU A 384 -24.15 37.76 79.60
CA LEU A 384 -23.23 38.01 80.71
C LEU A 384 -23.16 39.48 81.10
N GLU A 385 -23.42 40.39 80.16
CA GLU A 385 -23.35 41.84 80.38
C GLU A 385 -24.44 42.32 81.35
N ASP A 386 -25.64 41.74 81.28
CA ASP A 386 -26.82 42.13 82.07
C ASP A 386 -27.11 41.21 83.29
N GLU A 387 -26.40 40.09 83.44
CA GLU A 387 -26.65 39.12 84.51
C GLU A 387 -25.95 39.51 85.83
N GLN A 388 -26.68 39.46 86.95
CA GLN A 388 -26.18 39.86 88.27
C GLN A 388 -25.97 38.66 89.22
N ASP A 389 -26.54 37.49 88.93
CA ASP A 389 -26.33 36.28 89.73
C ASP A 389 -24.92 35.68 89.47
N PRO A 390 -24.03 35.59 90.48
CA PRO A 390 -22.70 35.01 90.33
C PRO A 390 -22.70 33.56 89.82
N ALA A 391 -23.72 32.77 90.18
CA ALA A 391 -23.85 31.38 89.74
C ALA A 391 -24.18 31.30 88.24
N GLN A 392 -25.05 32.19 87.74
CA GLN A 392 -25.39 32.27 86.32
C GLN A 392 -24.26 32.88 85.49
N GLN A 393 -23.56 33.90 85.99
CA GLN A 393 -22.37 34.43 85.34
C GLN A 393 -21.30 33.35 85.13
N THR A 394 -21.09 32.48 86.12
CA THR A 394 -20.15 31.35 86.01
C THR A 394 -20.61 30.36 84.92
N ARG A 395 -21.91 30.02 84.88
CA ARG A 395 -22.46 29.13 83.84
C ARG A 395 -22.34 29.69 82.43
N LEU A 396 -22.60 30.98 82.25
CA LEU A 396 -22.49 31.67 80.96
C LEU A 396 -21.02 31.81 80.52
N ARG A 397 -20.09 32.08 81.46
CA ARG A 397 -18.64 32.08 81.17
C ARG A 397 -18.18 30.70 80.72
N ASP A 398 -18.58 29.65 81.44
CA ASP A 398 -18.26 28.28 81.07
C ASP A 398 -18.88 27.89 79.72
N ALA A 399 -20.08 28.40 79.40
CA ALA A 399 -20.72 28.18 78.09
C ALA A 399 -19.93 28.85 76.95
N ALA A 400 -19.47 30.09 77.15
CA ALA A 400 -18.60 30.78 76.19
C ALA A 400 -17.25 30.05 76.02
N LEU A 401 -16.60 29.65 77.11
CA LEU A 401 -15.33 28.89 77.07
C LEU A 401 -15.49 27.54 76.36
N ARG A 402 -16.58 26.81 76.62
CA ARG A 402 -16.92 25.58 75.87
C ARG A 402 -17.14 25.87 74.38
N GLY A 403 -17.78 26.98 74.05
CA GLY A 403 -17.96 27.44 72.68
C GLY A 403 -16.62 27.69 71.96
N ILE A 404 -15.68 28.37 72.62
CA ILE A 404 -14.33 28.63 72.09
C ILE A 404 -13.55 27.32 71.90
N ALA A 405 -13.57 26.44 72.91
CA ALA A 405 -12.91 25.13 72.82
C ALA A 405 -13.47 24.29 71.66
N ARG A 406 -14.79 24.32 71.46
CA ARG A 406 -15.46 23.66 70.34
C ARG A 406 -15.05 24.25 69.00
N LEU A 407 -14.95 25.57 68.88
CA LEU A 407 -14.52 26.25 67.65
C LEU A 407 -13.08 25.89 67.27
N ASN A 408 -12.15 25.90 68.25
CA ASN A 408 -10.76 25.48 68.04
C ASN A 408 -10.64 24.01 67.65
N SER A 409 -11.39 23.11 68.31
CA SER A 409 -11.43 21.69 67.96
C SER A 409 -11.95 21.46 66.53
N THR A 410 -13.00 22.17 66.12
CA THR A 410 -13.52 22.12 64.75
C THR A 410 -12.48 22.61 63.74
N LEU A 411 -11.82 23.74 64.00
CA LEU A 411 -10.78 24.30 63.11
C LEU A 411 -9.58 23.36 62.92
N ASN A 412 -9.10 22.77 64.02
CA ASN A 412 -7.99 21.82 63.99
C ASN A 412 -8.36 20.59 63.16
N ARG A 413 -9.58 20.04 63.34
CA ARG A 413 -10.05 18.87 62.59
C ARG A 413 -10.23 19.13 61.09
N ILE A 414 -10.64 20.34 60.71
CA ILE A 414 -10.74 20.74 59.29
C ILE A 414 -9.35 20.84 58.67
N THR A 415 -8.43 21.50 59.38
CA THR A 415 -7.04 21.65 58.93
C THR A 415 -6.35 20.29 58.80
N GLU A 416 -6.58 19.40 59.76
CA GLU A 416 -6.10 18.02 59.74
C GLU A 416 -6.67 17.27 58.52
N ALA A 417 -7.99 17.29 58.31
CA ALA A 417 -8.61 16.62 57.16
C ALA A 417 -8.14 17.17 55.79
N ALA A 418 -7.94 18.49 55.68
CA ALA A 418 -7.46 19.13 54.45
C ALA A 418 -6.00 18.79 54.13
N ASN A 419 -5.15 18.67 55.16
CA ASN A 419 -3.73 18.31 54.99
C ASN A 419 -3.52 16.79 54.89
N LEU A 420 -4.43 15.99 55.45
CA LEU A 420 -4.33 14.53 55.49
C LEU A 420 -4.32 13.92 54.08
N GLU A 421 -5.12 14.44 53.16
CA GLU A 421 -5.21 13.86 51.82
C GLU A 421 -3.87 13.92 51.06
N GLU A 422 -3.12 15.00 51.22
CA GLU A 422 -1.80 15.16 50.60
C GLU A 422 -0.70 14.44 51.39
N SER A 423 -0.74 14.52 52.72
CA SER A 423 0.24 13.86 53.59
C SER A 423 0.20 12.33 53.47
N VAL A 424 -0.98 11.70 53.46
CA VAL A 424 -1.08 10.23 53.41
C VAL A 424 -0.58 9.66 52.07
N ARG A 425 -0.67 10.43 50.98
CA ARG A 425 -0.11 10.00 49.68
C ARG A 425 1.42 10.05 49.64
N GLN A 426 2.04 10.94 50.42
CA GLN A 426 3.49 11.16 50.44
C GLN A 426 4.20 10.35 51.53
N ASP A 427 3.46 9.85 52.52
CA ASP A 427 4.05 9.07 53.61
C ASP A 427 4.68 7.75 53.10
N PRO A 428 5.90 7.41 53.55
CA PRO A 428 6.54 6.17 53.15
C PRO A 428 5.75 4.98 53.68
N LYS A 429 5.56 3.99 52.79
CA LYS A 429 4.92 2.71 53.12
C LYS A 429 6.02 1.68 53.39
N THR A 430 5.86 0.92 54.46
CA THR A 430 6.78 -0.15 54.85
C THR A 430 6.03 -1.48 54.90
N LEU A 431 6.78 -2.57 55.05
CA LEU A 431 6.19 -3.87 55.31
C LEU A 431 5.77 -3.94 56.79
N LEU A 432 4.50 -4.22 57.03
CA LEU A 432 3.87 -4.19 58.34
C LEU A 432 3.10 -5.50 58.58
N ASP A 433 3.29 -6.13 59.73
CA ASP A 433 2.43 -7.23 60.18
C ASP A 433 1.12 -6.65 60.73
N LEU A 434 0.06 -6.73 59.92
CA LEU A 434 -1.26 -6.21 60.26
C LEU A 434 -1.87 -6.96 61.46
N GLY A 435 -1.58 -8.25 61.60
CA GLY A 435 -2.04 -9.07 62.71
C GLY A 435 -1.38 -8.69 64.03
N GLN A 436 -0.08 -8.40 64.02
CA GLN A 436 0.63 -7.90 65.20
C GLN A 436 0.16 -6.51 65.60
N LEU A 437 -0.04 -5.60 64.63
CA LEU A 437 -0.54 -4.26 64.92
C LEU A 437 -1.93 -4.29 65.55
N ALA A 438 -2.85 -5.08 64.98
CA ALA A 438 -4.20 -5.27 65.50
C ALA A 438 -4.21 -5.80 66.95
N ARG A 439 -3.32 -6.74 67.29
CA ARG A 439 -3.16 -7.25 68.67
C ARG A 439 -2.75 -6.15 69.64
N ARG A 440 -1.65 -5.43 69.32
CA ARG A 440 -1.12 -4.36 70.18
C ARG A 440 -2.15 -3.26 70.39
N TYR A 441 -2.82 -2.86 69.32
CA TYR A 441 -3.82 -1.81 69.36
C TYR A 441 -5.02 -2.20 70.23
N LEU A 442 -5.55 -3.43 70.07
CA LEU A 442 -6.68 -3.90 70.87
C LEU A 442 -6.34 -4.02 72.37
N GLU A 443 -5.10 -4.38 72.72
CA GLU A 443 -4.64 -4.40 74.12
C GLU A 443 -4.72 -3.02 74.77
N VAL A 444 -4.33 -1.97 74.05
CA VAL A 444 -4.45 -0.58 74.51
C VAL A 444 -5.92 -0.19 74.68
N CYS A 445 -6.78 -0.49 73.70
CA CYS A 445 -8.21 -0.21 73.81
C CYS A 445 -8.86 -0.91 75.00
N ARG A 446 -8.47 -2.16 75.28
CA ARG A 446 -8.98 -2.93 76.42
C ARG A 446 -8.62 -2.31 77.76
N GLN A 447 -7.44 -1.69 77.88
CA GLN A 447 -7.01 -0.99 79.08
C GLN A 447 -7.75 0.35 79.26
N GLN A 448 -7.92 1.10 78.17
CA GLN A 448 -8.56 2.42 78.21
C GLN A 448 -10.09 2.34 78.39
N HIS A 449 -10.71 1.28 77.87
CA HIS A 449 -12.16 1.13 77.81
C HIS A 449 -12.58 -0.27 78.27
N PRO A 450 -12.51 -0.54 79.59
CA PRO A 450 -12.86 -1.84 80.17
C PRO A 450 -14.37 -2.15 80.10
N ASP A 451 -15.19 -1.16 79.78
CA ASP A 451 -16.67 -1.28 79.76
C ASP A 451 -17.23 -2.02 78.53
N PHE A 452 -16.38 -2.45 77.60
CA PHE A 452 -16.75 -3.17 76.38
C PHE A 452 -16.11 -4.56 76.32
N GLU A 453 -16.80 -5.52 75.70
CA GLU A 453 -16.23 -6.83 75.41
C GLU A 453 -15.45 -6.78 74.09
N TRP A 454 -14.12 -6.90 74.18
CA TRP A 454 -13.23 -6.87 73.02
C TRP A 454 -12.93 -8.29 72.52
N ARG A 455 -13.15 -8.55 71.23
CA ARG A 455 -12.76 -9.82 70.59
C ARG A 455 -11.81 -9.58 69.44
N LEU A 456 -10.80 -10.45 69.31
CA LEU A 456 -9.81 -10.40 68.24
C LEU A 456 -9.80 -11.72 67.48
N THR A 457 -9.89 -11.65 66.15
CA THR A 457 -9.67 -12.80 65.27
C THR A 457 -8.56 -12.45 64.29
N VAL A 458 -7.41 -13.08 64.43
CA VAL A 458 -6.24 -12.87 63.56
C VAL A 458 -5.73 -14.25 63.15
N PRO A 459 -5.24 -14.44 61.90
CA PRO A 459 -4.62 -15.69 61.48
C PRO A 459 -3.41 -16.05 62.37
N PRO A 460 -3.05 -17.35 62.45
CA PRO A 460 -1.86 -17.77 63.18
C PRO A 460 -0.57 -17.28 62.51
N ASP A 461 -0.55 -17.18 61.18
CA ASP A 461 0.59 -16.74 60.40
C ASP A 461 0.66 -15.19 60.29
N PRO A 462 1.86 -14.59 60.17
CA PRO A 462 2.02 -13.15 59.99
C PRO A 462 1.36 -12.64 58.70
N VAL A 463 0.59 -11.54 58.81
CA VAL A 463 -0.11 -10.94 57.65
C VAL A 463 0.64 -9.68 57.22
N MET A 464 1.61 -9.84 56.32
CA MET A 464 2.50 -8.75 55.90
C MET A 464 1.86 -7.88 54.82
N VAL A 465 1.59 -6.62 55.11
CA VAL A 465 0.98 -5.65 54.19
C VAL A 465 1.91 -4.46 53.94
N ILE A 466 1.80 -3.84 52.76
CA ILE A 466 2.52 -2.61 52.41
C ILE A 466 1.68 -1.41 52.87
N ALA A 467 1.96 -0.90 54.07
CA ALA A 467 1.20 0.18 54.68
C ALA A 467 2.10 1.08 55.54
N ASN A 468 1.56 2.23 55.96
CA ASN A 468 2.19 3.06 56.98
C ASN A 468 1.56 2.73 58.33
N ASP A 469 2.38 2.34 59.31
CA ASP A 469 1.95 1.93 60.65
C ASP A 469 1.09 2.99 61.36
N LEU A 470 1.58 4.23 61.44
CA LEU A 470 0.89 5.35 62.07
C LEU A 470 -0.46 5.64 61.41
N ARG A 471 -0.57 5.48 60.09
CA ARG A 471 -1.84 5.68 59.38
C ARG A 471 -2.83 4.55 59.62
N VAL A 472 -2.36 3.30 59.73
CA VAL A 472 -3.24 2.18 60.09
C VAL A 472 -3.73 2.33 61.53
N GLU A 473 -2.89 2.77 62.46
CA GLU A 473 -3.31 3.12 63.82
C GLU A 473 -4.34 4.26 63.82
N GLN A 474 -4.10 5.34 63.08
CA GLN A 474 -5.05 6.45 62.95
C GLN A 474 -6.38 5.99 62.34
N LEU A 475 -6.35 5.07 61.39
CA LEU A 475 -7.54 4.46 60.82
C LEU A 475 -8.32 3.65 61.87
N LEU A 476 -7.61 2.85 62.66
CA LEU A 476 -8.18 2.04 63.74
C LEU A 476 -8.79 2.93 64.82
N ASP A 477 -8.12 4.02 65.22
CA ASP A 477 -8.66 5.02 66.15
C ASP A 477 -10.04 5.51 65.68
N LYS A 478 -10.13 5.97 64.43
CA LYS A 478 -11.40 6.50 63.91
C LYS A 478 -12.47 5.43 63.74
N ALA A 479 -12.09 4.20 63.39
CA ALA A 479 -13.00 3.08 63.27
C ALA A 479 -13.55 2.64 64.65
N ILE A 480 -12.68 2.48 65.64
CA ILE A 480 -13.04 2.02 66.99
C ILE A 480 -13.79 3.10 67.75
N ASP A 481 -13.42 4.37 67.65
CA ASP A 481 -14.18 5.48 68.24
C ASP A 481 -15.63 5.49 67.73
N ASN A 482 -15.82 5.25 66.43
CA ASN A 482 -17.16 5.17 65.84
C ASN A 482 -17.91 3.93 66.34
N ALA A 483 -17.26 2.77 66.42
CA ALA A 483 -17.84 1.53 66.94
C ALA A 483 -18.31 1.69 68.40
N ARG A 484 -17.45 2.22 69.29
CA ARG A 484 -17.77 2.48 70.70
C ARG A 484 -18.97 3.41 70.87
N SER A 485 -19.04 4.45 70.04
CA SER A 485 -20.12 5.44 70.09
C SER A 485 -21.51 4.89 69.75
N PHE A 486 -21.59 3.71 69.12
CA PHE A 486 -22.87 3.06 68.77
C PHE A 486 -23.13 1.76 69.52
N THR A 487 -22.12 1.26 70.24
CA THR A 487 -22.22 0.03 70.99
C THR A 487 -22.85 0.34 72.35
N PRO A 488 -23.90 -0.37 72.77
CA PRO A 488 -24.44 -0.21 74.11
C PRO A 488 -23.37 -0.55 75.16
N ALA A 489 -23.49 -0.02 76.37
CA ALA A 489 -22.57 -0.33 77.47
C ALA A 489 -22.53 -1.85 77.73
N GLY A 490 -21.33 -2.43 77.88
CA GLY A 490 -21.14 -3.88 77.98
C GLY A 490 -21.29 -4.65 76.65
N GLY A 491 -21.54 -3.96 75.53
CA GLY A 491 -21.66 -4.58 74.21
C GLY A 491 -20.31 -5.02 73.62
N ILE A 492 -20.40 -5.75 72.52
CA ILE A 492 -19.25 -6.44 71.91
C ILE A 492 -18.69 -5.65 70.73
N ILE A 493 -17.37 -5.43 70.72
CA ILE A 493 -16.60 -4.90 69.59
C ILE A 493 -15.57 -5.95 69.16
N GLN A 494 -15.58 -6.31 67.88
CA GLN A 494 -14.73 -7.36 67.33
C GLN A 494 -13.81 -6.77 66.25
N LEU A 495 -12.53 -7.07 66.32
CA LEU A 495 -11.54 -6.78 65.29
C LEU A 495 -11.16 -8.09 64.60
N LEU A 496 -11.26 -8.12 63.27
CA LEU A 496 -10.92 -9.29 62.47
C LEU A 496 -9.88 -8.89 61.42
N VAL A 497 -8.84 -9.70 61.30
CA VAL A 497 -7.88 -9.65 60.18
C VAL A 497 -8.09 -10.91 59.37
N GLN A 498 -8.24 -10.79 58.06
CA GLN A 498 -8.34 -11.93 57.15
C GLN A 498 -7.22 -11.85 56.13
N ASP A 499 -6.54 -12.97 55.93
CA ASP A 499 -5.50 -13.10 54.93
C ASP A 499 -6.07 -13.74 53.67
N HIS A 500 -5.74 -13.19 52.51
CA HIS A 500 -6.09 -13.71 51.20
C HIS A 500 -4.83 -13.78 50.33
N LEU A 501 -4.91 -14.56 49.24
CA LEU A 501 -3.75 -14.90 48.41
C LEU A 501 -2.94 -13.70 47.88
N LEU A 502 -3.59 -12.55 47.66
CA LEU A 502 -2.98 -11.33 47.09
C LEU A 502 -3.33 -10.07 47.90
N SER A 503 -4.11 -10.20 48.96
CA SER A 503 -4.61 -9.07 49.73
C SER A 503 -4.95 -9.46 51.15
N ALA A 504 -4.97 -8.50 52.07
CA ALA A 504 -5.48 -8.70 53.42
C ALA A 504 -6.65 -7.75 53.69
N ASP A 505 -7.57 -8.19 54.54
CA ASP A 505 -8.75 -7.43 54.92
C ASP A 505 -8.75 -7.16 56.42
N LEU A 506 -9.18 -5.96 56.79
CA LEU A 506 -9.33 -5.52 58.18
C LEU A 506 -10.79 -5.16 58.45
N GLU A 507 -11.41 -5.79 59.44
CA GLU A 507 -12.82 -5.61 59.74
C GLU A 507 -13.04 -5.24 61.19
N VAL A 508 -13.77 -4.14 61.42
CA VAL A 508 -14.27 -3.73 62.75
C VAL A 508 -15.76 -3.98 62.80
N ARG A 509 -16.20 -4.90 63.65
CA ARG A 509 -17.62 -5.20 63.91
C ARG A 509 -18.03 -4.68 65.27
N ASN A 510 -19.22 -4.11 65.36
CA ASN A 510 -19.77 -3.65 66.62
C ASN A 510 -21.27 -3.93 66.71
N GLN A 511 -21.75 -4.21 67.92
CA GLN A 511 -23.19 -4.27 68.17
C GLN A 511 -23.78 -2.87 68.12
N GLY A 512 -25.02 -2.73 67.63
CA GLY A 512 -25.66 -1.43 67.54
C GLY A 512 -26.80 -1.38 66.50
N PRO A 513 -27.44 -0.21 66.37
CA PRO A 513 -28.51 -0.02 65.40
C PRO A 513 -28.00 -0.12 63.96
N SER A 514 -28.81 -0.74 63.09
CA SER A 514 -28.50 -0.85 61.66
C SER A 514 -28.50 0.52 60.96
N ILE A 515 -27.67 0.64 59.93
CA ILE A 515 -27.57 1.81 59.06
C ILE A 515 -28.77 1.82 58.11
N ALA A 516 -29.40 3.00 57.95
CA ALA A 516 -30.51 3.20 57.03
C ALA A 516 -30.09 3.00 55.56
N ALA A 517 -30.95 2.34 54.77
CA ALA A 517 -30.70 2.11 53.35
C ALA A 517 -30.62 3.44 52.57
N GLY A 518 -29.51 3.67 51.87
CA GLY A 518 -29.28 4.85 51.04
C GLY A 518 -28.50 6.01 51.67
N ALA A 519 -28.08 5.89 52.93
CA ALA A 519 -27.09 6.81 53.50
C ALA A 519 -25.68 6.49 52.97
N ASP A 520 -24.89 7.51 52.63
CA ASP A 520 -23.47 7.35 52.31
C ASP A 520 -22.63 7.67 53.55
N PRO A 521 -22.33 6.68 54.40
CA PRO A 521 -21.78 6.90 55.75
C PRO A 521 -20.35 7.45 55.73
N PHE A 522 -19.67 7.41 54.58
CA PHE A 522 -18.31 7.92 54.39
C PHE A 522 -18.29 9.38 53.93
N GLN A 523 -19.45 10.02 53.71
CA GLN A 523 -19.49 11.45 53.43
C GLN A 523 -19.13 12.29 54.66
N MET A 524 -18.30 13.29 54.40
CA MET A 524 -17.95 14.33 55.35
C MET A 524 -19.23 14.97 55.93
N PHE A 525 -19.33 15.05 57.26
CA PHE A 525 -20.42 15.70 58.00
C PHE A 525 -21.79 15.01 57.97
N ILE A 526 -21.85 13.71 57.70
CA ILE A 526 -23.08 12.94 57.91
C ILE A 526 -23.15 12.43 59.36
N GLY A 527 -24.21 12.82 60.07
CA GLY A 527 -24.46 12.42 61.46
C GLY A 527 -23.68 13.25 62.47
N THR A 528 -24.02 14.52 62.63
CA THR A 528 -23.56 15.34 63.76
C THR A 528 -24.15 14.79 65.06
N ARG A 529 -23.29 14.42 66.02
CA ARG A 529 -23.71 13.92 67.34
C ARG A 529 -23.30 14.88 68.45
N SER A 530 -24.18 15.07 69.43
CA SER A 530 -23.87 15.73 70.71
C SER A 530 -23.78 14.65 71.78
N GLY A 531 -22.56 14.27 72.19
CA GLY A 531 -22.31 13.35 73.31
C GLY A 531 -21.52 14.03 74.43
N THR A 532 -21.42 13.37 75.60
CA THR A 532 -20.76 13.87 76.81
C THR A 532 -19.26 14.14 76.64
N ASP A 533 -18.61 13.54 75.64
CA ASP A 533 -17.18 13.74 75.30
C ASP A 533 -16.95 14.67 74.09
N GLY A 534 -18.00 15.38 73.65
CA GLY A 534 -17.91 16.40 72.60
C GLY A 534 -18.64 16.06 71.29
N THR A 535 -18.69 17.04 70.39
CA THR A 535 -19.38 16.90 69.10
C THR A 535 -18.50 16.16 68.09
N HIS A 536 -18.98 15.02 67.60
CA HIS A 536 -18.34 14.29 66.49
C HIS A 536 -18.89 14.83 65.17
N LEU A 537 -18.01 15.48 64.38
CA LEU A 537 -18.32 16.15 63.10
C LEU A 537 -18.62 15.19 61.92
N GLY A 538 -18.86 13.91 62.17
CA GLY A 538 -19.05 12.91 61.09
C GLY A 538 -17.82 12.77 60.17
N LEU A 539 -16.63 13.14 60.64
CA LEU A 539 -15.38 13.10 59.86
C LEU A 539 -14.63 11.76 59.99
N GLY A 540 -14.94 10.96 61.01
CA GLY A 540 -14.18 9.75 61.34
C GLY A 540 -14.18 8.73 60.21
N LEU A 541 -15.34 8.36 59.69
CA LEU A 541 -15.44 7.42 58.56
C LEU A 541 -14.86 8.00 57.27
N TYR A 542 -14.95 9.31 57.06
CA TYR A 542 -14.31 9.96 55.91
C TYR A 542 -12.77 9.83 55.98
N VAL A 543 -12.18 10.02 57.16
CA VAL A 543 -10.74 9.81 57.40
C VAL A 543 -10.35 8.35 57.16
N VAL A 544 -11.17 7.40 57.63
CA VAL A 544 -10.97 5.96 57.34
C VAL A 544 -10.94 5.70 55.83
N GLN A 545 -11.91 6.26 55.08
CA GLN A 545 -11.99 6.11 53.63
C GLN A 545 -10.76 6.72 52.92
N LEU A 546 -10.30 7.90 53.35
CA LEU A 546 -9.12 8.56 52.81
C LEU A 546 -7.86 7.71 53.01
N ILE A 547 -7.64 7.25 54.24
CA ILE A 547 -6.47 6.45 54.59
C ILE A 547 -6.49 5.11 53.84
N ALA A 548 -7.62 4.40 53.81
CA ALA A 548 -7.79 3.16 53.07
C ALA A 548 -7.47 3.33 51.58
N ASN A 549 -8.06 4.33 50.92
CA ASN A 549 -7.86 4.60 49.50
C ASN A 549 -6.39 4.92 49.17
N ALA A 550 -5.71 5.69 50.04
CA ALA A 550 -4.30 6.03 49.84
C ALA A 550 -3.37 4.82 49.99
N MET A 551 -3.77 3.81 50.76
CA MET A 551 -3.09 2.51 50.87
C MET A 551 -3.48 1.53 49.75
N GLY A 552 -4.41 1.89 48.86
CA GLY A 552 -4.89 1.02 47.78
C GLY A 552 -6.03 0.07 48.19
N ALA A 553 -6.51 0.15 49.44
CA ALA A 553 -7.63 -0.60 49.96
C ALA A 553 -8.96 0.18 49.78
N ARG A 554 -10.10 -0.46 50.04
CA ARG A 554 -11.43 0.15 49.97
C ARG A 554 -12.21 -0.07 51.25
N ALA A 555 -12.79 0.99 51.79
CA ALA A 555 -13.66 0.91 52.96
C ALA A 555 -15.13 0.68 52.54
N TYR A 556 -15.79 -0.23 53.25
CA TYR A 556 -17.19 -0.60 53.09
C TYR A 556 -17.88 -0.65 54.45
N LEU A 557 -19.13 -0.21 54.52
CA LEU A 557 -19.93 -0.30 55.73
C LEU A 557 -21.16 -1.15 55.43
N ARG A 558 -21.40 -2.20 56.23
CA ARG A 558 -22.49 -3.15 56.04
C ARG A 558 -23.22 -3.43 57.35
N ASN A 559 -24.51 -3.69 57.26
CA ASN A 559 -25.29 -4.20 58.38
C ASN A 559 -25.01 -5.71 58.53
N VAL A 560 -24.80 -6.16 59.77
CA VAL A 560 -24.65 -7.57 60.14
C VAL A 560 -25.68 -7.91 61.22
N ASP A 561 -25.93 -9.20 61.45
CA ASP A 561 -26.90 -9.63 62.46
C ASP A 561 -26.53 -9.05 63.84
N GLY A 562 -27.41 -8.21 64.38
CA GLY A 562 -27.23 -7.55 65.67
C GLY A 562 -26.23 -6.39 65.68
N GLY A 563 -25.78 -5.89 64.52
CA GLY A 563 -24.81 -4.79 64.50
C GLY A 563 -24.40 -4.25 63.13
N VAL A 564 -23.22 -3.64 63.11
CA VAL A 564 -22.61 -3.00 61.94
C VAL A 564 -21.17 -3.51 61.78
N SER A 565 -20.73 -3.62 60.53
CA SER A 565 -19.38 -4.01 60.14
C SER A 565 -18.78 -2.97 59.20
N LEU A 566 -17.63 -2.45 59.60
CA LEU A 566 -16.74 -1.64 58.76
C LEU A 566 -15.63 -2.56 58.24
N LEU A 567 -15.67 -2.86 56.95
CA LEU A 567 -14.70 -3.70 56.25
C LEU A 567 -13.75 -2.82 55.45
N ILE A 568 -12.46 -3.05 55.58
CA ILE A 568 -11.43 -2.46 54.73
C ILE A 568 -10.81 -3.59 53.92
N GLU A 569 -11.20 -3.63 52.66
CA GLU A 569 -10.89 -4.71 51.73
C GLU A 569 -9.68 -4.33 50.88
N GLY A 570 -8.74 -5.25 50.71
CA GLY A 570 -7.73 -5.14 49.67
C GLY A 570 -6.41 -4.46 50.07
N PHE A 571 -5.95 -4.60 51.32
CA PHE A 571 -4.57 -4.21 51.64
C PHE A 571 -3.60 -5.03 50.79
N GLN A 572 -2.65 -4.38 50.13
CA GLN A 572 -1.67 -5.07 49.30
C GLN A 572 -0.71 -5.87 50.17
N VAL A 573 -0.75 -7.20 50.04
CA VAL A 573 0.18 -8.11 50.74
C VAL A 573 1.58 -7.92 50.16
N GLY A 574 2.55 -7.66 51.03
CA GLY A 574 3.95 -7.59 50.65
C GLY A 574 4.50 -9.00 50.60
N LEU A 575 4.81 -9.48 49.39
CA LEU A 575 5.51 -10.75 49.22
C LEU A 575 6.95 -10.59 49.73
N GLU A 576 7.20 -10.97 50.98
CA GLU A 576 8.53 -11.45 51.34
C GLU A 576 8.75 -12.74 50.55
N ARG A 577 9.68 -12.70 49.60
CA ARG A 577 10.26 -13.91 49.02
C ARG A 577 11.44 -14.35 49.85
#